data_AF-A0A3A4Q847-F1
#
_entry.id   AF-A0A3A4Q847-F1
#
_cell.length_a   1.000
_cell.length_b   1.000
_cell.length_c   1.000
_cell.angle_alpha   90.00
_cell.angle_beta   90.00
_cell.angle_gamma   90.00
#
_symmetry.space_group_name_H-M   'P 1'
#
loop_
_entity.id
_entity.type
_entity.pdbx_description
1 polymer ?
#
loop_
_entity_poly.entity_id
_entity_poly.type
_entity_poly.pdbx_seq_one_letter_code
_entity_poly.pdbx_strand_id
1 'polypeptide(L)'
;MRLQKLFALLTAAAFVTLLAATPVDADCTGKEKVKARCKILNDGNNKLIVTVFRSEPNSSVEVRLDGVPIGDIETNSKGKGQFVRTNVGDGHHIVAVCRAHVPTRCER
;
A
#
# COMPACT_ATOMS: atom_id res chain seq x y z
N MET A 1 0.67 24.64 -65.61
CA MET A 1 0.12 23.89 -64.46
C MET A 1 1.11 22.80 -64.01
N ARG A 2 1.90 23.04 -62.97
CA ARG A 2 2.55 21.97 -62.19
C ARG A 2 2.35 22.28 -60.72
N LEU A 3 1.28 21.67 -60.21
CA LEU A 3 0.75 21.79 -58.86
C LEU A 3 1.66 21.01 -57.89
N GLN A 4 1.85 21.62 -56.73
CA GLN A 4 2.68 21.20 -55.61
C GLN A 4 2.46 19.73 -55.21
N LYS A 5 3.56 19.06 -54.85
CA LYS A 5 3.52 17.95 -53.88
C LYS A 5 4.64 18.15 -52.85
N LEU A 6 4.34 18.99 -51.86
CA LEU A 6 4.83 18.83 -50.50
C LEU A 6 4.28 17.51 -49.95
N PHE A 7 5.07 16.76 -49.19
CA PHE A 7 4.70 16.14 -47.90
C PHE A 7 5.85 15.22 -47.49
N ALA A 8 6.85 15.80 -46.84
CA ALA A 8 7.84 15.05 -46.07
C ALA A 8 7.18 14.67 -44.73
N LEU A 9 6.75 13.41 -44.60
CA LEU A 9 6.33 12.83 -43.32
C LEU A 9 7.57 12.26 -42.63
N LEU A 10 8.23 13.08 -41.80
CA LEU A 10 9.11 12.58 -40.75
C LEU A 10 8.22 12.16 -39.57
N THR A 11 7.88 10.88 -39.47
CA THR A 11 7.28 10.33 -38.25
C THR A 11 8.39 10.09 -37.24
N ALA A 12 8.58 11.03 -36.33
CA ALA A 12 9.38 10.82 -35.13
C ALA A 12 8.64 9.84 -34.21
N ALA A 13 9.09 8.58 -34.17
CA ALA A 13 8.63 7.61 -33.19
C ALA A 13 9.22 8.00 -31.82
N ALA A 14 8.43 8.70 -31.01
CA ALA A 14 8.75 8.94 -29.62
C ALA A 14 8.60 7.61 -28.87
N PHE A 15 9.72 6.94 -28.61
CA PHE A 15 9.80 5.78 -27.73
C PHE A 15 9.54 6.27 -26.30
N VAL A 16 8.29 6.21 -25.85
CA VAL A 16 7.92 6.49 -24.46
C VAL A 16 8.43 5.31 -23.64
N THR A 17 9.61 5.46 -23.04
CA THR A 17 10.09 4.52 -22.02
C THR A 17 9.20 4.66 -20.80
N LEU A 18 8.25 3.73 -20.66
CA LEU A 18 7.45 3.53 -19.46
C LEU A 18 8.40 3.11 -18.34
N LEU A 19 8.84 4.07 -17.53
CA LEU A 19 9.51 3.79 -16.26
C LEU A 19 8.43 3.20 -15.34
N ALA A 20 8.32 1.87 -15.31
CA ALA A 20 7.53 1.21 -14.30
C ALA A 20 8.16 1.56 -12.94
N ALA A 21 7.56 2.50 -12.21
CA ALA A 21 7.89 2.74 -10.83
C ALA A 21 7.71 1.39 -10.13
N THR A 22 8.81 0.73 -9.76
CA THR A 22 8.75 -0.41 -8.86
C THR A 22 8.01 0.09 -7.62
N PRO A 23 6.91 -0.56 -7.19
CA PRO A 23 6.27 -0.19 -5.94
C PRO A 23 7.36 -0.29 -4.88
N VAL A 24 7.72 0.85 -4.32
CA VAL A 24 8.82 0.97 -3.38
C VAL A 24 8.38 0.13 -2.19
N ASP A 25 8.94 -1.06 -2.02
CA ASP A 25 8.87 -1.83 -0.77
C ASP A 25 9.71 -1.11 0.31
N ALA A 26 9.60 0.21 0.41
CA ALA A 26 10.74 1.08 0.64
C ALA A 26 11.51 0.77 1.91
N ASP A 27 10.84 0.32 2.97
CA ASP A 27 11.47 0.10 4.26
C ASP A 27 11.19 -1.30 4.84
N CYS A 28 10.95 -2.26 3.94
CA CYS A 28 10.64 -3.64 4.30
C CYS A 28 11.88 -4.53 4.22
N THR A 29 12.24 -5.13 5.35
CA THR A 29 13.35 -6.08 5.51
C THR A 29 13.02 -7.50 5.06
N GLY A 30 11.74 -7.79 4.82
CA GLY A 30 11.22 -9.14 4.51
C GLY A 30 11.11 -10.05 5.74
N LYS A 31 11.42 -9.54 6.93
CA LYS A 31 11.37 -10.27 8.21
C LYS A 31 10.26 -9.77 9.12
N GLU A 32 9.42 -8.86 8.66
CA GLU A 32 8.33 -8.26 9.41
C GLU A 32 7.39 -9.34 9.95
N LYS A 33 6.93 -9.17 11.18
CA LYS A 33 5.72 -9.84 11.65
C LYS A 33 4.63 -8.80 11.76
N VAL A 34 3.47 -9.12 11.20
CA VAL A 34 2.30 -8.24 11.22
C VAL A 34 1.22 -8.89 12.06
N LYS A 35 0.55 -8.07 12.86
CA LYS A 35 -0.61 -8.47 13.64
C LYS A 35 -1.71 -7.46 13.43
N ALA A 36 -2.82 -7.92 12.86
CA ALA A 36 -4.04 -7.15 12.75
C ALA A 36 -5.04 -7.61 13.82
N ARG A 37 -5.77 -6.66 14.39
CA ARG A 37 -6.90 -6.91 15.29
C ARG A 37 -8.01 -5.93 14.99
N CYS A 38 -9.23 -6.43 14.88
CA CYS A 38 -10.41 -5.59 14.82
C CYS A 38 -11.07 -5.51 16.19
N LYS A 39 -11.43 -4.30 16.62
CA LYS A 39 -12.29 -4.04 17.76
C LYS A 39 -13.62 -3.53 17.23
N ILE A 40 -14.66 -4.29 17.51
CA ILE A 40 -16.03 -3.93 17.12
C ILE A 40 -16.48 -2.74 17.98
N LEU A 41 -16.91 -1.65 17.35
CA LEU A 41 -17.49 -0.51 18.05
C LEU A 41 -19.00 -0.49 17.81
N ASN A 42 -19.41 -0.30 16.56
CA ASN A 42 -20.78 -0.37 16.06
C ASN A 42 -20.75 -1.01 14.67
N ASP A 43 -21.90 -1.50 14.20
CA ASP A 43 -22.07 -2.05 12.85
C ASP A 43 -21.56 -1.04 11.81
N GLY A 44 -20.54 -1.43 11.04
CA GLY A 44 -19.91 -0.61 10.01
C GLY A 44 -18.93 0.48 10.49
N ASN A 45 -18.61 0.56 11.78
CA ASN A 45 -17.61 1.50 12.32
C ASN A 45 -16.62 0.83 13.26
N ASN A 46 -15.93 -0.19 12.77
CA ASN A 46 -14.96 -0.93 13.56
C ASN A 46 -13.62 -0.20 13.64
N LYS A 47 -12.87 -0.52 14.70
CA LYS A 47 -11.50 -0.03 14.92
C LYS A 47 -10.49 -1.12 14.57
N LEU A 48 -9.72 -0.91 13.51
CA LEU A 48 -8.59 -1.74 13.13
C LEU A 48 -7.31 -1.27 13.83
N ILE A 49 -6.57 -2.22 14.39
CA ILE A 49 -5.26 -2.01 15.00
C ILE A 49 -4.27 -2.91 14.27
N VAL A 50 -3.27 -2.31 13.65
CA VAL A 50 -2.18 -3.00 12.95
C VAL A 50 -0.90 -2.76 13.72
N THR A 51 -0.18 -3.83 14.05
CA THR A 51 1.12 -3.75 14.73
C THR A 51 2.15 -4.49 13.90
N VAL A 52 3.28 -3.83 13.62
CA VAL A 52 4.44 -4.42 12.95
C VAL A 52 5.54 -4.66 13.97
N PHE A 53 6.28 -5.74 13.75
CA PHE A 53 7.46 -6.09 14.52
C PHE A 53 8.60 -6.47 13.56
N ARG A 54 9.84 -6.16 13.95
CA ARG A 54 11.05 -6.49 13.16
C ARG A 54 11.05 -5.86 11.76
N SER A 55 10.41 -4.71 11.61
CA SER A 55 10.66 -3.85 10.44
C SER A 55 12.03 -3.21 10.55
N GLU A 56 12.44 -2.51 9.50
CA GLU A 56 13.54 -1.56 9.57
C GLU A 56 13.29 -0.55 10.72
N PRO A 57 14.27 -0.24 11.57
CA PRO A 57 14.10 0.74 12.64
C PRO A 57 14.04 2.19 12.14
N ASN A 58 13.20 3.02 12.78
CA ASN A 58 13.03 4.45 12.45
C ASN A 58 12.66 4.70 10.99
N SER A 59 11.77 3.87 10.46
CA SER A 59 11.34 3.88 9.06
C SER A 59 9.82 3.90 8.94
N SER A 60 9.32 4.04 7.71
CA SER A 60 7.88 4.15 7.44
C SER A 60 7.41 3.02 6.55
N VAL A 61 6.36 2.29 6.96
CA VAL A 61 5.82 1.16 6.17
C VAL A 61 4.34 1.33 5.83
N GLU A 62 4.01 1.20 4.55
CA GLU A 62 2.63 1.30 4.06
C GLU A 62 1.74 0.18 4.62
N VAL A 63 0.58 0.56 5.11
CA VAL A 63 -0.52 -0.33 5.49
C VAL A 63 -1.60 -0.26 4.42
N ARG A 64 -2.00 -1.43 3.94
CA ARG A 64 -3.12 -1.59 3.01
C ARG A 64 -4.21 -2.43 3.65
N LEU A 65 -5.46 -2.07 3.37
CA LEU A 65 -6.65 -2.81 3.73
C LEU A 65 -7.38 -3.18 2.44
N ASP A 66 -7.57 -4.48 2.22
CA ASP A 66 -8.24 -5.02 1.01
C ASP A 66 -7.62 -4.49 -0.29
N GLY A 67 -6.29 -4.34 -0.29
CA GLY A 67 -5.51 -3.84 -1.42
C GLY A 67 -5.44 -2.31 -1.53
N VAL A 68 -6.19 -1.57 -0.74
CA VAL A 68 -6.20 -0.09 -0.74
C VAL A 68 -5.25 0.46 0.34
N PRO A 69 -4.33 1.38 0.02
CA PRO A 69 -3.51 2.07 1.02
C PRO A 69 -4.38 2.86 2.00
N ILE A 70 -4.12 2.72 3.30
CA ILE A 70 -4.87 3.42 4.36
C ILE A 70 -4.00 4.28 5.27
N GLY A 71 -2.68 4.27 5.07
CA GLY A 71 -1.69 5.06 5.81
C GLY A 71 -0.43 4.25 6.10
N ASP A 72 0.49 4.85 6.85
CA ASP A 72 1.79 4.27 7.15
C ASP A 72 1.97 4.00 8.66
N ILE A 73 2.87 3.06 8.98
CA ILE A 73 3.37 2.82 10.34
C ILE A 73 4.79 3.36 10.44
N GLU A 74 4.98 4.35 11.31
CA GLU A 74 6.31 4.75 11.76
C GLU A 74 6.84 3.73 12.77
N THR A 75 8.01 3.16 12.50
CA THR A 75 8.68 2.24 13.40
C THR A 75 9.61 2.98 14.34
N ASN A 76 9.74 2.49 15.56
CA ASN A 76 10.73 2.98 16.51
C ASN A 76 12.12 2.37 16.26
N SER A 77 13.09 2.73 17.09
CA SER A 77 14.47 2.21 17.07
C SER A 77 14.61 0.69 17.25
N LYS A 78 13.51 -0.04 17.51
CA LYS A 78 13.46 -1.51 17.60
C LYS A 78 12.68 -2.15 16.44
N GLY A 79 12.33 -1.39 15.41
CA GLY A 79 11.54 -1.88 14.28
C GLY A 79 10.12 -2.28 14.67
N LYS A 80 9.55 -1.64 15.71
CA LYS A 80 8.17 -1.84 16.15
C LYS A 80 7.36 -0.58 15.88
N GLY A 81 6.15 -0.74 15.37
CA GLY A 81 5.23 0.37 15.17
C GLY A 81 3.79 -0.09 15.24
N GLN A 82 2.87 0.86 15.40
CA GLN A 82 1.45 0.61 15.47
C GLN A 82 0.69 1.67 14.68
N PHE A 83 -0.31 1.21 13.93
CA PHE A 83 -1.27 2.05 13.23
C PHE A 83 -2.69 1.70 13.66
N VAL A 84 -3.54 2.71 13.72
CA VAL A 84 -4.91 2.60 14.19
C VAL A 84 -5.83 3.31 13.20
N ARG A 85 -6.86 2.60 12.73
CA ARG A 85 -7.88 3.12 11.82
C ARG A 85 -9.28 2.87 12.39
N THR A 86 -10.15 3.87 12.31
CA THR A 86 -11.58 3.74 12.60
C THR A 86 -12.38 3.76 11.30
N ASN A 87 -13.70 3.57 11.38
CA ASN A 87 -14.59 3.48 10.23
C ASN A 87 -14.22 2.33 9.28
N VAL A 88 -13.83 1.19 9.84
CA VAL A 88 -13.65 -0.06 9.09
C VAL A 88 -14.99 -0.79 9.04
N GLY A 89 -15.41 -1.19 7.84
CA GLY A 89 -16.66 -1.91 7.63
C GLY A 89 -16.73 -3.25 8.37
N ASP A 90 -17.90 -3.88 8.31
CA ASP A 90 -18.07 -5.23 8.85
C ASP A 90 -17.54 -6.28 7.87
N GLY A 91 -17.18 -7.44 8.41
CA GLY A 91 -16.83 -8.63 7.62
C GLY A 91 -15.34 -9.00 7.64
N HIS A 92 -14.93 -9.76 6.63
CA HIS A 92 -13.55 -10.23 6.47
C HIS A 92 -12.71 -9.21 5.71
N HIS A 93 -11.53 -8.91 6.26
CA HIS A 93 -10.57 -8.01 5.64
C HIS A 93 -9.19 -8.64 5.61
N ILE A 94 -8.39 -8.25 4.61
CA ILE A 94 -6.98 -8.58 4.50
C ILE A 94 -6.17 -7.31 4.75
N VAL A 95 -5.36 -7.33 5.81
CA VAL A 95 -4.37 -6.29 6.07
C VAL A 95 -3.06 -6.71 5.42
N ALA A 96 -2.50 -5.86 4.57
CA ALA A 96 -1.18 -6.07 3.98
C ALA A 96 -0.19 -5.00 4.45
N VAL A 97 0.99 -5.44 4.89
CA VAL A 97 2.15 -4.59 5.23
C VAL A 97 3.39 -5.36 4.81
N CYS A 98 4.32 -4.73 4.09
CA CYS A 98 5.60 -5.37 3.71
C CYS A 98 5.44 -6.80 3.16
N ARG A 99 4.55 -6.98 2.18
CA ARG A 99 4.16 -8.28 1.59
C ARG A 99 3.53 -9.31 2.54
N ALA A 100 3.49 -9.07 3.84
CA ALA A 100 2.77 -9.90 4.80
C ALA A 100 1.27 -9.60 4.72
N HIS A 101 0.47 -10.64 4.54
CA HIS A 101 -0.99 -10.56 4.45
C HIS A 101 -1.59 -11.23 5.68
N VAL A 102 -2.35 -10.46 6.47
CA VAL A 102 -2.94 -10.90 7.73
C VAL A 102 -4.46 -10.76 7.63
N PRO A 103 -5.21 -11.88 7.72
CA PRO A 103 -6.66 -11.80 7.77
C PRO A 103 -7.12 -11.25 9.12
N THR A 104 -8.19 -10.46 9.09
CA THR A 104 -8.90 -9.99 10.28
C THR A 104 -10.41 -10.03 10.01
N ARG A 105 -11.19 -10.25 11.07
CA ARG A 105 -12.66 -10.25 11.00
C ARG A 105 -13.21 -9.13 11.88
N CYS A 106 -14.09 -8.32 11.31
CA CYS A 106 -14.69 -7.14 11.92
C CYS A 106 -16.20 -7.32 12.07
N GLU A 107 -16.64 -8.40 12.71
CA GLU A 107 -18.05 -8.67 12.98
C GLU A 107 -18.16 -9.60 14.19
N ARG A 108 -19.33 -9.60 14.87
CA ARG A 108 -19.55 -10.39 16.10
C ARG A 108 -19.65 -11.89 15.84
#